data_AF-A0A939VKX4-F1
#
_entry.id   AF-A0A939VKX4-F1
#
_cell.length_a   1.000
_cell.length_b   1.000
_cell.length_c   1.000
_cell.angle_alpha   90.00
_cell.angle_beta   90.00
_cell.angle_gamma   90.00
#
_symmetry.space_group_name_H-M   'P 1'
#
loop_
_entity.id
_entity.type
_entity.pdbx_description
1 polymer ?
#
loop_
_entity_poly.entity_id
_entity_poly.type
_entity_poly.pdbx_seq_one_letter_code
_entity_poly.pdbx_strand_id
1 'polypeptide(L)'
;MNPVIAVDFDGTIVTHRYPEIGTVIDGAFETLKDLKRHGFTLILWTVRDGELLDEAVEFCKQHGLTFYAVNNEHPDEVFNPKYMSRKIVADIYIDDRNVGGFIGWDKIRELLIPQTLNKDENIEEDEYDDFPPEEEPKRKWWQRK
;
A
#
# COMPACT_ATOMS: atom_id res chain seq x y z
N MET A 1 -16.78 0.65 6.95
CA MET A 1 -15.35 1.00 6.86
C MET A 1 -14.70 -0.12 6.07
N ASN A 2 -13.93 0.20 5.04
CA ASN A 2 -13.28 -0.85 4.26
C ASN A 2 -12.09 -1.42 5.05
N PRO A 3 -11.84 -2.74 5.01
CA PRO A 3 -10.75 -3.32 5.79
C PRO A 3 -9.38 -2.78 5.37
N VAL A 4 -8.51 -2.55 6.36
CA VAL A 4 -7.15 -2.06 6.18
C VAL A 4 -6.18 -3.25 6.23
N ILE A 5 -5.31 -3.34 5.23
CA ILE A 5 -4.26 -4.35 5.12
C ILE A 5 -2.90 -3.67 5.21
N ALA A 6 -2.10 -4.06 6.20
CA ALA A 6 -0.67 -3.77 6.24
C ALA A 6 0.09 -4.84 5.44
N VAL A 7 0.91 -4.41 4.49
CA VAL A 7 1.61 -5.29 3.55
C VAL A 7 3.11 -5.06 3.65
N ASP A 8 3.86 -6.10 4.01
CA ASP A 8 5.32 -6.08 3.97
C ASP A 8 5.86 -6.03 2.52
N PHE A 9 7.12 -5.62 2.37
CA PHE A 9 7.80 -5.50 1.09
C PHE A 9 8.76 -6.68 0.81
N ASP A 10 9.79 -6.88 1.63
CA ASP A 10 10.93 -7.77 1.36
C ASP A 10 10.69 -9.22 1.80
N GLY A 11 10.37 -10.09 0.86
CA GLY A 11 9.90 -11.45 1.11
C GLY A 11 8.41 -11.62 0.83
N THR A 12 7.70 -10.49 0.67
CA THR A 12 6.24 -10.44 0.51
C THR A 12 5.81 -9.95 -0.87
N ILE A 13 6.22 -8.74 -1.28
CA ILE A 13 5.95 -8.20 -2.63
C ILE A 13 7.07 -8.61 -3.60
N VAL A 14 8.31 -8.54 -3.13
CA VAL A 14 9.51 -8.95 -3.86
C VAL A 14 10.24 -10.02 -3.07
N THR A 15 11.12 -10.78 -3.72
CA THR A 15 12.02 -11.72 -3.04
C THR A 15 12.94 -10.96 -2.07
N HIS A 16 13.26 -11.57 -0.93
CA HIS A 16 14.07 -10.91 0.09
C HIS A 16 15.51 -10.70 -0.39
N ARG A 17 15.87 -9.44 -0.69
CA ARG A 17 17.20 -9.05 -1.20
C ARG A 17 17.76 -7.78 -0.54
N TYR A 18 17.20 -7.39 0.61
CA TYR A 18 17.62 -6.19 1.34
C TYR A 18 19.17 -6.13 1.48
N PRO A 19 19.80 -4.99 1.13
CA PRO A 19 19.19 -3.69 0.84
C PRO A 19 18.64 -3.53 -0.60
N GLU A 20 19.02 -4.40 -1.54
CA GLU A 20 18.54 -4.32 -2.91
C GLU A 20 17.05 -4.70 -3.03
N ILE A 21 16.40 -4.29 -4.11
CA ILE A 21 15.05 -4.75 -4.45
C ILE A 21 15.17 -6.10 -5.17
N GLY A 22 14.43 -7.10 -4.66
CA GLY A 22 14.37 -8.42 -5.28
C GLY A 22 13.48 -8.48 -6.52
N THR A 23 13.38 -9.68 -7.10
CA THR A 23 12.39 -9.94 -8.16
C THR A 23 10.98 -9.95 -7.57
N VAL A 24 10.00 -9.48 -8.33
CA VAL A 24 8.58 -9.56 -7.96
C VAL A 24 8.20 -11.01 -7.64
N ILE A 25 7.45 -11.20 -6.56
CA ILE A 25 6.85 -12.51 -6.24
C ILE A 25 5.60 -12.69 -7.09
N ASP A 26 5.46 -13.87 -7.69
CA ASP A 26 4.36 -14.18 -8.60
C ASP A 26 2.99 -13.85 -7.98
N GLY A 27 2.17 -13.10 -8.73
CA GLY A 27 0.82 -12.70 -8.36
C GLY A 27 0.71 -11.53 -7.37
N ALA A 28 1.84 -10.93 -6.94
CA ALA A 28 1.85 -9.85 -5.94
C ALA A 28 1.03 -8.62 -6.39
N PHE A 29 1.43 -8.02 -7.50
CA PHE A 29 0.81 -6.76 -7.96
C PHE A 29 -0.61 -6.98 -8.46
N GLU A 30 -0.89 -8.10 -9.12
CA GLU A 30 -2.24 -8.49 -9.53
C GLU A 30 -3.16 -8.59 -8.31
N THR A 31 -2.75 -9.33 -7.28
CA THR A 31 -3.56 -9.52 -6.08
C THR A 31 -3.76 -8.21 -5.32
N LEU A 32 -2.71 -7.40 -5.16
CA LEU A 32 -2.81 -6.13 -4.45
C LEU A 32 -3.72 -5.13 -5.18
N LYS A 33 -3.66 -5.07 -6.51
CA LYS A 33 -4.60 -4.26 -7.30
C LYS A 33 -6.02 -4.78 -7.19
N ASP A 34 -6.23 -6.10 -7.20
CA ASP A 34 -7.54 -6.72 -7.01
C ASP A 34 -8.13 -6.38 -5.64
N LEU A 35 -7.32 -6.44 -4.58
CA LEU A 35 -7.73 -6.04 -3.24
C LEU A 35 -8.15 -4.57 -3.21
N LYS A 36 -7.39 -3.66 -3.82
CA LYS A 36 -7.83 -2.25 -3.94
C LYS A 36 -9.16 -2.11 -4.67
N ARG A 37 -9.35 -2.82 -5.78
CA ARG A 37 -10.61 -2.80 -6.56
C ARG A 37 -11.81 -3.31 -5.76
N HIS A 38 -11.58 -4.22 -4.81
CA HIS A 38 -12.61 -4.71 -3.88
C HIS A 38 -12.74 -3.85 -2.61
N GLY A 39 -12.19 -2.63 -2.63
CA GLY A 39 -12.36 -1.62 -1.59
C GLY A 39 -11.35 -1.69 -0.46
N PHE A 40 -10.44 -2.67 -0.41
CA PHE A 40 -9.44 -2.76 0.66
C PHE A 40 -8.48 -1.56 0.62
N THR A 41 -8.18 -1.04 1.81
CA THR A 41 -7.16 0.00 1.98
C THR A 41 -5.81 -0.67 2.24
N LEU A 42 -4.79 -0.34 1.43
CA LEU A 42 -3.47 -0.93 1.56
C LEU A 42 -2.47 0.07 2.17
N ILE A 43 -1.78 -0.35 3.21
CA ILE A 43 -0.65 0.38 3.82
C ILE A 43 0.63 -0.42 3.55
N LEU A 44 1.65 0.24 2.98
CA LEU A 44 2.97 -0.36 2.89
C LEU A 44 3.58 -0.36 4.30
N TRP A 45 3.91 -1.53 4.82
CA TRP A 45 4.42 -1.71 6.18
C TRP A 45 5.75 -2.46 6.15
N THR A 46 6.84 -1.70 6.03
CA THR A 46 8.19 -2.23 5.79
C THR A 46 9.18 -1.64 6.79
N VAL A 47 10.25 -2.39 7.07
CA VAL A 47 11.39 -1.89 7.85
C VAL A 47 12.30 -0.95 7.05
N ARG A 48 12.12 -0.85 5.72
CA ARG A 48 12.87 0.11 4.89
C ARG A 48 12.59 1.54 5.36
N ASP A 49 13.64 2.36 5.36
CA ASP A 49 13.60 3.78 5.74
C ASP A 49 14.47 4.63 4.79
N GLY A 50 14.28 5.96 4.85
CA GLY A 50 15.02 6.91 4.03
C GLY A 50 14.95 6.59 2.54
N GLU A 51 16.10 6.66 1.86
CA GLU A 51 16.21 6.43 0.41
C GLU A 51 15.72 5.02 0.00
N LEU A 52 15.94 4.00 0.84
CA LEU A 52 15.50 2.63 0.54
C LEU A 52 13.97 2.50 0.57
N LEU A 53 13.30 3.29 1.41
CA LEU A 53 11.84 3.35 1.44
C LEU A 53 11.31 4.05 0.19
N ASP A 54 11.94 5.15 -0.22
CA ASP A 54 11.58 5.89 -1.42
C ASP A 54 11.71 4.99 -2.66
N GLU A 55 12.79 4.21 -2.77
CA GLU A 55 12.99 3.23 -3.83
C GLU A 55 11.89 2.16 -3.85
N ALA A 56 11.50 1.63 -2.70
CA ALA A 56 10.43 0.62 -2.62
C ALA A 56 9.06 1.19 -3.02
N VAL A 57 8.75 2.42 -2.59
CA VAL A 57 7.52 3.13 -2.96
C VAL A 57 7.49 3.40 -4.46
N GLU A 58 8.58 3.90 -5.02
CA GLU A 58 8.68 4.19 -6.45
C GLU A 58 8.61 2.91 -7.30
N PHE A 59 9.26 1.82 -6.84
CA PHE A 59 9.15 0.52 -7.48
C PHE A 59 7.71 0.02 -7.55
N CYS A 60 6.92 0.21 -6.49
CA CYS A 60 5.50 -0.17 -6.49
C CYS A 60 4.69 0.72 -7.44
N LYS A 61 4.96 2.03 -7.47
CA LYS A 61 4.30 2.98 -8.38
C LYS A 61 4.56 2.64 -9.85
N GLN A 62 5.79 2.26 -10.20
CA GLN A 62 6.14 1.83 -11.57
C GLN A 62 5.40 0.56 -12.00
N HIS A 63 5.02 -0.28 -11.03
CA HIS A 63 4.16 -1.44 -11.27
C HIS A 63 2.65 -1.10 -11.18
N GLY A 64 2.28 0.18 -11.11
CA GLY A 64 0.90 0.66 -11.06
C GLY A 64 0.21 0.44 -9.71
N LEU A 65 0.96 0.35 -8.61
CA LEU A 65 0.43 0.21 -7.27
C LEU A 65 0.86 1.40 -6.39
N THR A 66 -0.12 2.19 -5.95
CA THR A 66 0.09 3.24 -4.94
C THR A 66 -0.62 2.84 -3.65
N PHE A 67 0.10 2.91 -2.53
CA PHE A 67 -0.45 2.65 -1.20
C PHE A 67 -1.18 3.87 -0.64
N TYR A 68 -2.14 3.63 0.25
CA TYR A 68 -2.85 4.70 0.96
C TYR A 68 -1.92 5.47 1.91
N ALA A 69 -1.10 4.74 2.65
CA ALA A 69 -0.07 5.28 3.53
C ALA A 69 1.15 4.36 3.51
N VAL A 70 2.29 4.90 3.95
CA VAL A 70 3.57 4.18 4.03
C VAL A 70 4.09 4.32 5.45
N ASN A 71 4.25 3.19 6.15
CA ASN A 71 4.70 3.10 7.54
C ASN A 71 3.95 4.02 8.52
N ASN A 72 2.70 4.37 8.20
CA ASN A 72 1.80 5.20 8.99
C ASN A 72 0.35 4.72 8.82
N GLU A 73 -0.52 5.07 9.76
CA GLU A 73 -1.95 4.71 9.70
C GLU A 73 -2.69 5.58 8.67
N HIS A 74 -2.23 6.81 8.47
CA HIS A 74 -2.80 7.79 7.54
C HIS A 74 -1.70 8.53 6.77
N PRO A 75 -1.94 9.01 5.53
CA PRO A 75 -0.94 9.66 4.69
C PRO A 75 -0.35 10.94 5.31
N ASP A 76 -1.17 11.70 6.05
CA ASP A 76 -0.77 12.97 6.67
C ASP A 76 -0.38 12.82 8.16
N GLU A 77 -0.18 11.57 8.63
CA GLU A 77 0.14 11.32 10.03
C GLU A 77 1.58 11.75 10.35
N VAL A 78 1.72 12.58 11.39
CA VAL A 78 3.02 12.94 11.96
C VAL A 78 3.22 12.15 13.24
N PHE A 79 4.13 11.18 13.20
CA PHE A 79 4.40 10.30 14.34
C PHE A 79 4.78 11.09 15.60
N ASN A 80 4.03 10.87 16.69
CA ASN A 80 4.29 11.44 18.00
C ASN A 80 4.47 10.33 19.04
N PRO A 81 5.69 10.05 19.51
CA PRO A 81 5.96 8.93 20.41
C PRO A 81 5.30 9.05 21.79
N LYS A 82 4.76 10.22 22.16
CA LYS A 82 4.05 10.42 23.43
C LYS A 82 2.62 9.90 23.40
N TYR A 83 1.99 9.88 22.24
CA TYR A 83 0.56 9.59 22.08
C TYR A 83 0.26 8.52 21.02
N MET A 84 1.26 8.11 20.25
CA MET A 84 1.12 7.15 19.15
C MET A 84 1.95 5.89 19.39
N SER A 85 1.43 4.76 18.89
CA SER A 85 2.13 3.48 18.84
C SER A 85 3.01 3.42 17.60
N ARG A 86 4.15 2.72 17.68
CA ARG A 86 4.97 2.42 16.48
C ARG A 86 4.34 1.33 15.60
N LYS A 87 3.46 0.52 16.17
CA LYS A 87 2.75 -0.54 15.43
C LYS A 87 1.56 0.10 14.73
N ILE A 88 1.50 -0.07 13.41
CA ILE A 88 0.34 0.27 12.57
C ILE A 88 -0.86 -0.58 12.98
N VAL A 89 -1.99 0.06 13.20
CA VAL A 89 -3.27 -0.63 13.38
C VAL A 89 -3.87 -0.96 12.02
N ALA A 90 -3.90 -2.25 11.69
CA ALA A 90 -4.58 -2.81 10.52
C ALA A 90 -5.46 -4.00 10.92
N ASP A 91 -6.46 -4.31 10.09
CA ASP A 91 -7.33 -5.50 10.25
C ASP A 91 -6.59 -6.78 9.86
N ILE A 92 -5.71 -6.68 8.86
CA ILE A 92 -4.96 -7.81 8.28
C ILE A 92 -3.50 -7.40 8.10
N TYR A 93 -2.58 -8.33 8.37
CA TYR A 93 -1.14 -8.16 8.14
C TYR A 93 -0.67 -9.26 7.19
N ILE A 94 -0.14 -8.87 6.04
CA ILE A 94 0.46 -9.78 5.06
C ILE A 94 1.97 -9.60 5.14
N ASP A 95 2.66 -10.64 5.59
CA ASP A 95 4.08 -10.60 5.94
C ASP A 95 4.68 -12.01 5.77
N ASP A 96 5.89 -12.10 5.21
CA ASP A 96 6.57 -13.37 4.98
C ASP A 96 7.00 -14.07 6.27
N ARG A 97 7.16 -13.29 7.35
CA ARG A 97 7.58 -13.74 8.68
C ARG A 97 6.42 -14.05 9.61
N ASN A 98 5.18 -14.01 9.13
CA ASN A 98 4.03 -14.47 9.89
C ASN A 98 4.23 -15.92 10.37
N VAL A 99 3.65 -16.27 11.52
CA VAL A 99 3.69 -17.66 12.02
C VAL A 99 2.99 -18.57 11.01
N GLY A 100 3.73 -19.52 10.44
CA GLY A 100 3.28 -20.37 9.32
C GLY A 100 3.85 -19.96 7.95
N GLY A 101 4.55 -18.83 7.89
CA GLY A 101 5.21 -18.31 6.69
C GLY A 101 4.25 -17.66 5.68
N PHE A 102 4.83 -17.20 4.57
CA PHE A 102 4.08 -16.65 3.46
C PHE A 102 3.32 -17.74 2.69
N ILE A 103 1.99 -17.66 2.69
CA ILE A 103 1.13 -18.66 2.01
C ILE A 103 1.00 -18.45 0.50
N GLY A 104 1.60 -17.39 -0.04
CA GLY A 104 1.53 -17.02 -1.46
C GLY A 104 0.31 -16.17 -1.82
N TRP A 105 0.46 -15.35 -2.86
CA TRP A 105 -0.55 -14.37 -3.27
C TRP A 105 -1.85 -14.98 -3.78
N ASP A 106 -1.78 -16.09 -4.53
CA ASP A 106 -2.98 -16.80 -5.00
C ASP A 106 -3.90 -17.21 -3.85
N LYS A 107 -3.31 -17.74 -2.77
CA LYS A 107 -4.07 -18.18 -1.61
C LYS A 107 -4.61 -17.01 -0.80
N ILE A 108 -3.83 -15.94 -0.65
CA ILE A 108 -4.28 -14.69 -0.04
C ILE A 108 -5.50 -14.15 -0.79
N ARG A 109 -5.43 -14.08 -2.13
CA ARG A 109 -6.52 -13.61 -2.98
C ARG A 109 -7.78 -14.44 -2.78
N GLU A 110 -7.68 -15.76 -2.78
CA GLU A 110 -8.81 -16.67 -2.56
C GLU A 110 -9.48 -16.46 -1.18
N LEU A 111 -8.68 -16.23 -0.13
CA LEU A 111 -9.16 -16.04 1.23
C LEU A 111 -9.87 -14.69 1.42
N LEU A 112 -9.36 -13.63 0.81
CA LEU A 112 -9.85 -12.26 1.01
C LEU A 112 -10.93 -11.86 0.00
N ILE A 113 -10.91 -12.45 -1.20
CA ILE A 113 -11.88 -12.20 -2.27
C ILE A 113 -12.50 -13.55 -2.68
N PRO A 114 -13.34 -14.17 -1.83
CA PRO A 114 -14.02 -15.41 -2.18
C PRO A 114 -14.90 -15.22 -3.41
N GLN A 115 -14.99 -16.25 -4.27
CA GLN A 115 -15.71 -16.22 -5.55
C GLN A 115 -17.19 -15.79 -5.46
N THR A 116 -17.79 -15.83 -4.27
CA THR A 116 -19.15 -15.33 -4.02
C THR A 116 -19.27 -13.81 -4.12
N LEU A 117 -18.16 -13.06 -3.99
CA LEU A 117 -18.12 -11.59 -4.14
C LEU A 117 -18.00 -11.13 -5.60
N ASN A 118 -17.61 -12.02 -6.52
CA ASN A 118 -17.53 -11.72 -7.96
C ASN A 118 -18.91 -11.67 -8.66
N LYS A 119 -20.02 -11.88 -7.93
CA LYS A 119 -21.37 -11.94 -8.51
C LYS A 119 -22.06 -10.59 -8.66
N ASP A 120 -21.50 -9.55 -8.05
CA ASP A 120 -22.03 -8.19 -8.14
C ASP A 120 -21.15 -7.31 -9.07
N GLU A 121 -20.76 -7.86 -10.23
CA GLU A 121 -20.16 -7.07 -11.31
C GLU A 121 -21.26 -6.35 -12.11
N ASN A 122 -21.64 -5.18 -11.60
CA ASN A 122 -22.00 -4.00 -12.40
C ASN A 122 -21.53 -2.79 -11.58
N ILE A 123 -20.22 -2.64 -11.43
CA ILE A 123 -19.61 -1.42 -10.90
C ILE A 123 -19.00 -0.73 -12.12
N GLU A 124 -19.59 0.42 -12.46
CA GLU A 124 -19.09 1.34 -13.47
C GLU A 124 -17.61 1.64 -13.19
N GLU A 125 -16.80 1.75 -14.24
CA GLU A 125 -15.41 2.17 -14.15
C GLU A 125 -15.36 3.61 -13.59
N ASP A 126 -15.32 3.74 -12.26
CA ASP A 126 -14.98 5.01 -11.63
C ASP A 126 -13.49 5.26 -11.89
N GLU A 127 -13.23 6.13 -12.88
CA GLU A 127 -12.01 6.90 -13.04
C GLU A 127 -11.60 7.46 -11.67
N TYR A 128 -10.68 6.78 -10.97
CA TYR A 128 -9.99 7.40 -9.85
C TYR A 128 -9.00 8.40 -10.44
N ASP A 129 -9.50 9.63 -10.52
CA ASP A 129 -8.79 10.85 -10.88
C ASP A 129 -7.34 10.81 -10.39
N ASP A 130 -6.46 10.97 -11.38
CA ASP A 130 -5.16 11.58 -11.26
C ASP A 130 -5.22 12.68 -10.18
N PHE A 131 -4.41 12.55 -9.14
CA PHE A 131 -4.31 13.57 -8.09
C PHE A 131 -4.22 14.94 -8.78
N PRO A 132 -5.06 15.93 -8.43
CA PRO A 132 -4.93 17.24 -9.05
C PRO A 132 -3.51 17.75 -8.80
N PRO A 133 -2.80 18.29 -9.83
CA PRO A 133 -1.46 18.79 -9.64
C PRO A 133 -1.47 19.84 -8.53
N GLU A 134 -0.49 19.76 -7.62
CA GLU A 134 -0.35 20.66 -6.48
C GLU A 134 -0.58 22.13 -6.91
N GLU A 135 -1.53 22.83 -6.27
CA GLU A 135 -1.71 24.26 -6.49
C GLU A 135 -0.41 24.99 -6.10
N GLU A 136 0.25 25.62 -7.07
CA GLU A 136 1.39 26.50 -6.77
C GLU A 136 0.99 27.55 -5.72
N PRO A 137 1.86 27.85 -4.73
CA PRO A 137 1.50 28.74 -3.64
C PRO A 137 1.16 30.14 -4.15
N LYS A 138 -0.10 30.55 -3.94
CA LYS A 138 -0.62 31.88 -4.32
C LYS A 138 0.24 32.96 -3.66
N ARG A 139 0.96 33.73 -4.50
CA ARG A 139 1.78 34.87 -4.07
C ARG A 139 0.96 35.81 -3.20
N LYS A 140 1.49 36.13 -2.02
CA LYS A 140 0.82 37.02 -1.06
C LYS A 140 0.77 38.45 -1.62
N TRP A 141 -0.34 39.16 -1.36
CA TRP A 141 -0.67 40.43 -2.03
C TRP A 141 0.34 41.58 -1.84
N TRP A 142 1.23 41.50 -0.83
CA TRP A 142 2.33 42.44 -0.58
C TRP A 142 3.60 42.16 -1.39
N GLN A 143 3.67 41.06 -2.15
CA GLN A 143 4.80 40.73 -3.02
C GLN A 143 4.63 41.28 -4.45
N ARG A 144 3.62 42.11 -4.70
CA ARG A 144 3.45 42.85 -5.96
C ARG A 144 4.08 44.24 -5.82
N LYS A 145 5.37 44.34 -6.11
CA LYS A 145 6.08 45.58 -6.44
C LYS A 145 6.99 45.34 -7.64
#